data_AF-A0A2K1E2F6-F1
#
_entry.id   AF-A0A2K1E2F6-F1
#
_cell.length_a   1.000
_cell.length_b   1.000
_cell.length_c   1.000
_cell.angle_alpha   90.00
_cell.angle_beta   90.00
_cell.angle_gamma   90.00
#
_symmetry.space_group_name_H-M   'P 1'
#
loop_
_entity.id
_entity.type
_entity.pdbx_description
1 polymer ?
#
loop_
_entity_poly.entity_id
_entity_poly.type
_entity_poly.pdbx_seq_one_letter_code
_entity_poly.pdbx_strand_id
1 'polypeptide(L)'
;MSKPLIAIASLALAFPLAAQEQVPEASDDNYNMVIVYGDDECPQSTADQIVVCARKAESERYRIPENLRFSDSPDNKAWAERVESFEMAGAFGIMSCSPTGAGGFTGCTQQMIDAAYADKANNAGVRFGEIIAAERAKRLSTIDEDAASEQERVEMIEREYMERLDRERAAETPDVSALPQPSSSEEDPL
;
A
#
# COMPACT_ATOMS: atom_id res chain seq x y z
N MET A 1 35.27 56.06 8.72
CA MET A 1 34.84 55.68 10.08
C MET A 1 33.48 55.01 9.95
N SER A 2 33.16 53.82 10.42
CA SER A 2 33.89 52.59 10.74
C SER A 2 32.81 51.52 10.60
N LYS A 3 33.10 50.45 9.84
CA LYS A 3 32.26 49.25 9.77
C LYS A 3 32.34 48.50 11.10
N PRO A 4 31.34 47.66 11.40
CA PRO A 4 31.67 46.33 11.88
C PRO A 4 31.05 45.27 10.97
N LEU A 5 31.95 44.46 10.39
CA LEU A 5 31.66 43.19 9.75
C LEU A 5 31.31 42.16 10.84
N ILE A 6 30.10 41.60 10.80
CA ILE A 6 29.76 40.39 11.54
C ILE A 6 30.16 39.22 10.66
N ALA A 7 31.26 38.55 11.03
CA ALA A 7 31.73 37.33 10.40
C ALA A 7 30.96 36.13 10.97
N ILE A 8 30.05 35.56 10.19
CA ILE A 8 29.44 34.25 10.47
C ILE A 8 30.35 33.19 9.85
N ALA A 9 31.17 32.56 10.69
CA ALA A 9 31.97 31.40 10.31
C ALA A 9 31.06 30.16 10.32
N SER A 10 30.41 29.89 9.19
CA SER A 10 29.70 28.63 8.96
C SER A 10 30.71 27.53 8.65
N LEU A 11 30.97 26.68 9.64
CA LEU A 11 31.74 25.45 9.49
C LEU A 11 30.88 24.43 8.73
N ALA A 12 30.96 24.44 7.40
CA ALA A 12 30.29 23.46 6.54
C ALA A 12 31.02 22.11 6.66
N LEU A 13 30.46 21.20 7.46
CA LEU A 13 30.76 19.78 7.39
C LEU A 13 30.36 19.26 6.00
N ALA A 14 31.37 19.08 5.15
CA ALA A 14 31.23 18.37 3.88
C ALA A 14 31.00 16.88 4.17
N PHE A 15 29.74 16.48 4.34
CA PHE A 15 29.35 15.09 4.15
C PHE A 15 29.33 14.79 2.65
N PRO A 16 29.99 13.73 2.17
CA PRO A 16 29.84 13.28 0.80
C PRO A 16 28.39 12.81 0.64
N LEU A 17 27.62 13.57 -0.14
CA LEU A 17 26.31 13.18 -0.65
C LEU A 17 26.53 12.07 -1.69
N ALA A 18 26.88 10.88 -1.22
CA ALA A 18 26.84 9.68 -2.04
C ALA A 18 25.37 9.39 -2.35
N ALA A 19 25.00 9.59 -3.61
CA ALA A 19 23.91 8.91 -4.29
C ALA A 19 22.67 8.63 -3.42
N GLN A 20 21.85 9.66 -3.22
CA GLN A 20 20.41 9.42 -3.20
C GLN A 20 20.05 9.08 -4.65
N GLU A 21 20.27 7.81 -5.03
CA GLU A 21 19.57 7.24 -6.17
C GLU A 21 18.10 7.34 -5.80
N GLN A 22 17.48 8.39 -6.30
CA GLN A 22 16.05 8.49 -6.42
C GLN A 22 15.68 7.28 -7.27
N VAL A 23 15.35 6.16 -6.61
CA VAL A 23 14.50 5.15 -7.22
C VAL A 23 13.36 5.97 -7.80
N PRO A 24 13.18 6.02 -9.13
CA PRO A 24 12.02 6.68 -9.69
C PRO A 24 10.86 6.00 -8.98
N GLU A 25 10.11 6.78 -8.18
CA GLU A 25 8.82 6.36 -7.66
C GLU A 25 8.13 5.65 -8.82
N ALA A 26 7.77 4.39 -8.57
CA ALA A 26 7.16 3.51 -9.56
C ALA A 26 6.17 4.32 -10.39
N SER A 27 6.35 4.24 -11.70
CA SER A 27 5.56 4.80 -12.79
C SER A 27 4.32 5.58 -12.37
N ASP A 28 4.16 6.75 -12.98
CA ASP A 28 2.86 7.40 -13.19
C ASP A 28 1.96 6.42 -13.98
N ASP A 29 1.47 5.39 -13.28
CA ASP A 29 0.58 4.37 -13.81
C ASP A 29 -0.70 5.10 -14.14
N ASN A 30 -0.98 5.28 -15.43
CA ASN A 30 -2.20 5.96 -15.84
C ASN A 30 -3.38 5.04 -15.50
N TYR A 31 -4.20 5.42 -14.53
CA TYR A 31 -5.41 4.68 -14.16
C TYR A 31 -6.65 5.27 -14.83
N ASN A 32 -7.45 4.42 -15.48
CA ASN A 32 -8.76 4.80 -16.02
C ASN A 32 -9.86 4.03 -15.28
N MET A 33 -10.76 4.76 -14.61
CA MET A 33 -11.83 4.17 -13.81
C MET A 33 -13.12 4.16 -14.63
N VAL A 34 -13.62 2.98 -14.96
CA VAL A 34 -14.83 2.81 -15.78
C VAL A 34 -15.90 2.09 -14.97
N ILE A 35 -17.14 2.58 -15.04
CA ILE A 35 -18.29 1.92 -14.42
C ILE A 35 -18.98 1.06 -15.48
N VAL A 36 -19.11 -0.22 -15.21
CA VAL A 36 -19.67 -1.23 -16.13
C VAL A 36 -20.96 -1.78 -15.53
N TYR A 37 -22.01 -1.97 -16.33
CA TYR A 37 -23.33 -2.40 -15.84
C TYR A 37 -23.61 -3.85 -16.20
N GLY A 38 -24.15 -4.61 -15.25
CA GLY A 38 -24.50 -6.01 -15.44
C GLY A 38 -23.28 -6.84 -15.91
N ASP A 39 -23.45 -7.51 -17.04
CA ASP A 39 -22.45 -8.36 -17.69
C ASP A 39 -21.77 -7.67 -18.89
N ASP A 40 -21.84 -6.34 -18.99
CA ASP A 40 -21.11 -5.60 -20.02
C ASP A 40 -19.59 -5.89 -19.94
N GLU A 41 -18.92 -5.90 -21.09
CA GLU A 41 -17.48 -6.12 -21.14
C GLU A 41 -16.70 -4.93 -20.59
N CYS A 42 -15.76 -5.20 -19.68
CA CYS A 42 -14.79 -4.23 -19.21
C CYS A 42 -13.71 -4.01 -20.28
N PRO A 43 -13.41 -2.76 -20.68
CA PRO A 43 -12.31 -2.46 -21.60
C PRO A 43 -10.99 -3.06 -21.07
N GLN A 44 -10.22 -3.66 -21.96
CA GLN A 44 -8.94 -4.26 -21.58
C GLN A 44 -7.90 -3.16 -21.29
N SER A 45 -7.10 -3.38 -20.25
CA SER A 45 -5.95 -2.54 -19.93
C SER A 45 -4.90 -2.60 -21.04
N THR A 46 -4.21 -1.50 -21.30
CA THR A 46 -3.06 -1.43 -22.21
C THR A 46 -1.76 -1.42 -21.42
N ALA A 47 -0.61 -1.51 -22.10
CA ALA A 47 0.70 -1.47 -21.45
C ALA A 47 0.96 -0.15 -20.68
N ASP A 48 0.31 0.94 -21.11
CA ASP A 48 0.53 2.28 -20.57
C ASP A 48 -0.63 2.76 -19.67
N GLN A 49 -1.77 2.04 -19.63
CA GLN A 49 -2.97 2.43 -18.88
C GLN A 49 -3.69 1.22 -18.25
N ILE A 50 -3.86 1.27 -16.94
CA ILE A 50 -4.61 0.27 -16.15
C ILE A 50 -6.08 0.69 -16.09
N VAL A 51 -6.98 -0.14 -16.64
CA VAL A 51 -8.43 0.08 -16.56
C VAL A 51 -8.98 -0.67 -15.34
N VAL A 52 -9.57 0.06 -14.40
CA VAL A 52 -10.22 -0.52 -13.22
C VAL A 52 -11.73 -0.39 -13.39
N CYS A 53 -12.40 -1.53 -13.56
CA CYS A 53 -13.85 -1.58 -13.74
C CYS A 53 -14.60 -1.79 -12.43
N ALA A 54 -15.45 -0.83 -12.06
CA ALA A 54 -16.42 -1.00 -10.99
C ALA A 54 -17.73 -1.53 -11.59
N ARG A 55 -18.09 -2.78 -11.27
CA ARG A 55 -19.31 -3.41 -11.81
C ARG A 55 -20.54 -3.04 -10.95
N LYS A 56 -21.58 -2.49 -11.58
CA LYS A 56 -22.88 -2.18 -10.97
C LYS A 56 -23.99 -3.09 -11.53
N ALA A 57 -25.08 -3.25 -10.79
CA ALA A 57 -26.23 -4.03 -11.27
C ALA A 57 -26.88 -3.38 -12.51
N GLU A 58 -27.48 -4.18 -13.41
CA GLU A 58 -28.12 -3.68 -14.63
C GLU A 58 -29.25 -2.67 -14.33
N SER A 59 -29.97 -2.86 -13.22
CA SER A 59 -31.02 -1.94 -12.76
C SER A 59 -30.52 -0.53 -12.45
N GLU A 60 -29.21 -0.34 -12.30
CA GLU A 60 -28.58 0.96 -11.98
C GLU A 60 -28.27 1.80 -13.23
N ARG A 61 -28.36 1.23 -14.44
CA ARG A 61 -28.00 1.92 -15.71
C ARG A 61 -28.83 3.17 -15.99
N TYR A 62 -30.12 3.14 -15.69
CA TYR A 62 -31.06 4.24 -15.92
C TYR A 62 -31.53 4.91 -14.63
N ARG A 63 -30.97 4.52 -13.48
CA ARG A 63 -31.35 5.04 -12.18
C ARG A 63 -30.42 6.19 -11.80
N ILE A 64 -30.93 7.13 -11.02
CA ILE A 64 -30.09 8.16 -10.40
C ILE A 64 -29.00 7.43 -9.58
N PRO A 65 -27.70 7.76 -9.75
CA PRO A 65 -26.62 7.16 -8.99
C PRO A 65 -26.90 7.19 -7.49
N GLU A 66 -26.55 6.12 -6.77
CA GLU A 66 -26.85 5.99 -5.33
C GLU A 66 -26.40 7.18 -4.49
N ASN A 67 -25.21 7.72 -4.77
CA ASN A 67 -24.66 8.89 -4.10
C ASN A 67 -25.47 10.18 -4.34
N LEU A 68 -26.34 10.20 -5.35
CA LEU A 68 -27.20 11.34 -5.68
C LEU A 68 -28.69 11.06 -5.36
N ARG A 69 -29.02 9.88 -4.83
CA ARG A 69 -30.39 9.55 -4.42
C ARG A 69 -30.81 10.30 -3.17
N PHE A 70 -29.85 10.57 -2.29
CA PHE A 70 -30.06 11.29 -1.06
C PHE A 70 -29.69 12.75 -1.28
N SER A 71 -30.57 13.64 -0.84
CA SER A 71 -30.35 15.08 -0.88
C SER A 71 -30.64 15.63 0.49
N ASP A 72 -29.69 16.42 1.00
CA ASP A 72 -29.81 17.13 2.28
C ASP A 72 -30.70 18.37 2.17
N SER A 73 -31.50 18.49 1.09
CA SER A 73 -32.48 19.56 0.98
C SER A 73 -33.48 19.49 2.16
N PRO A 74 -33.76 20.62 2.84
CA PRO A 74 -34.73 20.67 3.93
C PRO A 74 -36.15 20.26 3.50
N ASP A 75 -36.44 20.24 2.20
CA ASP A 75 -37.71 19.76 1.65
C ASP A 75 -37.90 18.25 1.86
N ASN A 76 -36.82 17.48 1.92
CA ASN A 76 -36.85 16.02 2.08
C ASN A 76 -37.02 15.56 3.53
N LYS A 77 -36.97 16.48 4.51
CA LYS A 77 -37.15 16.14 5.93
C LYS A 77 -38.60 15.73 6.21
N ALA A 78 -38.79 14.74 7.08
CA ALA A 78 -40.12 14.35 7.51
C ALA A 78 -40.79 15.51 8.27
N TRP A 79 -42.12 15.61 8.20
CA TRP A 79 -42.85 16.66 8.94
C TRP A 79 -42.63 16.54 10.46
N ALA A 80 -42.59 15.32 10.99
CA ALA A 80 -42.33 15.07 12.42
C ALA A 80 -40.98 15.65 12.87
N GLU A 81 -39.90 15.40 12.11
CA GLU A 81 -38.55 15.94 12.40
C GLU A 81 -38.55 17.48 12.40
N ARG A 82 -39.29 18.12 11.47
CA ARG A 82 -39.42 19.59 11.48
C ARG A 82 -40.12 20.10 12.73
N VAL A 83 -41.17 19.42 13.19
CA VAL A 83 -41.89 19.81 14.41
C VAL A 83 -41.00 19.64 15.64
N GLU A 84 -40.27 18.54 15.75
CA GLU A 84 -39.28 18.33 16.82
C GLU A 84 -38.20 19.43 16.83
N SER A 85 -37.76 19.88 15.65
CA SER A 85 -36.78 20.98 15.56
C SER A 85 -37.27 22.29 16.18
N PHE A 86 -38.59 22.51 16.27
CA PHE A 86 -39.15 23.69 16.94
C PHE A 86 -38.99 23.64 18.46
N GLU A 87 -38.82 22.48 19.08
CA GLU A 87 -38.54 22.39 20.53
C GLU A 87 -37.18 23.01 20.88
N MET A 88 -36.26 23.01 19.91
CA MET A 88 -34.93 23.61 20.05
C MET A 88 -34.93 25.12 19.72
N ALA A 89 -36.05 25.68 19.27
CA ALA A 89 -36.17 27.11 18.99
C ALA A 89 -36.00 27.92 20.29
N GLY A 90 -34.89 28.65 20.41
CA GLY A 90 -34.50 29.39 21.62
C GLY A 90 -33.31 28.78 22.39
N ALA A 91 -32.81 27.62 21.96
CA ALA A 91 -31.59 27.04 22.50
C ALA A 91 -30.36 27.81 21.98
N PHE A 92 -29.97 28.82 22.75
CA PHE A 92 -28.87 29.74 22.43
C PHE A 92 -27.66 29.57 23.38
N GLY A 93 -27.62 28.49 24.15
CA GLY A 93 -26.59 28.24 25.15
C GLY A 93 -25.29 27.64 24.60
N ILE A 94 -24.38 27.32 25.51
CA ILE A 94 -23.16 26.55 25.22
C ILE A 94 -23.56 25.22 24.56
N MET A 95 -22.84 24.80 23.51
CA MET A 95 -23.14 23.61 22.67
C MET A 95 -24.38 23.70 21.76
N SER A 96 -25.11 24.82 21.72
CA SER A 96 -26.03 25.08 20.60
C SER A 96 -25.23 25.48 19.37
N CYS A 97 -25.71 25.24 18.13
CA CYS A 97 -25.14 25.86 16.93
C CYS A 97 -25.99 27.08 16.54
N SER A 98 -25.93 28.12 17.36
CA SER A 98 -26.68 29.36 17.16
C SER A 98 -25.74 30.57 17.02
N PRO A 99 -26.03 31.52 16.12
CA PRO A 99 -25.31 32.80 16.03
C PRO A 99 -25.61 33.73 17.21
N THR A 100 -26.68 33.48 17.96
CA THR A 100 -27.07 34.26 19.14
C THR A 100 -26.87 33.45 20.42
N GLY A 101 -26.33 34.10 21.46
CA GLY A 101 -26.13 33.55 22.80
C GLY A 101 -24.68 33.17 23.14
N ALA A 102 -24.39 33.04 24.44
CA ALA A 102 -23.04 32.78 24.92
C ALA A 102 -22.65 31.31 24.71
N GLY A 103 -21.57 31.08 23.95
CA GLY A 103 -21.04 29.75 23.71
C GLY A 103 -21.72 28.96 22.59
N GLY A 104 -22.60 29.56 21.78
CA GLY A 104 -23.18 28.91 20.60
C GLY A 104 -22.15 28.60 19.48
N PHE A 105 -21.00 29.26 19.49
CA PHE A 105 -19.94 28.92 18.54
C PHE A 105 -19.37 27.51 18.76
N THR A 106 -19.36 27.01 20.01
CA THR A 106 -18.75 25.70 20.31
C THR A 106 -19.57 24.55 19.72
N GLY A 107 -20.90 24.68 19.63
CA GLY A 107 -21.76 23.70 18.97
C GLY A 107 -21.55 23.68 17.46
N CYS A 108 -21.48 24.85 16.82
CA CYS A 108 -21.18 24.92 15.38
C CYS A 108 -19.78 24.40 15.04
N THR A 109 -18.78 24.67 15.88
CA THR A 109 -17.44 24.11 15.68
C THR A 109 -17.47 22.58 15.69
N GLN A 110 -18.21 21.96 16.61
CA GLN A 110 -18.34 20.49 16.60
C GLN A 110 -19.06 19.97 15.37
N GLN A 111 -20.16 20.61 14.95
CA GLN A 111 -20.84 20.22 13.70
C GLN A 111 -19.91 20.31 12.48
N MET A 112 -19.07 21.34 12.39
CA MET A 112 -18.10 21.49 11.31
C MET A 112 -17.01 20.40 11.36
N ILE A 113 -16.56 20.03 12.56
CA ILE A 113 -15.60 18.94 12.75
C ILE A 113 -16.22 17.61 12.32
N ASP A 114 -17.44 17.31 12.75
CA ASP A 114 -18.16 16.09 12.40
C ASP A 114 -18.38 16.00 10.89
N ALA A 115 -18.78 17.10 10.24
CA ALA A 115 -18.92 17.18 8.79
C ALA A 115 -17.58 16.91 8.06
N ALA A 116 -16.49 17.51 8.53
CA ALA A 116 -15.16 17.29 7.95
C ALA A 116 -14.70 15.82 8.07
N TYR A 117 -14.99 15.15 9.19
CA TYR A 117 -14.70 13.73 9.36
C TYR A 117 -15.59 12.85 8.49
N ALA A 118 -16.88 13.20 8.33
CA ALA A 118 -17.79 12.50 7.43
C ALA A 118 -17.32 12.59 5.97
N ASP A 119 -16.90 13.78 5.52
CA ASP A 119 -16.34 13.99 4.19
C ASP A 119 -15.05 13.20 3.99
N LYS A 120 -14.18 13.16 5.01
CA LYS A 120 -12.94 12.37 4.97
C LYS A 120 -13.23 10.87 4.89
N ALA A 121 -14.22 10.36 5.60
CA ALA A 121 -14.62 8.95 5.53
C ALA A 121 -15.20 8.58 4.15
N ASN A 122 -15.87 9.52 3.48
CA ASN A 122 -16.40 9.36 2.13
C ASN A 122 -15.37 9.68 1.04
N ASN A 123 -14.18 10.18 1.39
CA ASN A 123 -13.14 10.49 0.43
C ASN A 123 -12.66 9.20 -0.25
N ALA A 124 -12.79 9.16 -1.58
CA ALA A 124 -12.45 8.01 -2.40
C ALA A 124 -11.01 7.52 -2.17
N GLY A 125 -10.04 8.42 -1.97
CA GLY A 125 -8.65 8.05 -1.75
C GLY A 125 -8.42 7.26 -0.45
N VAL A 126 -9.17 7.56 0.62
CA VAL A 126 -9.08 6.82 1.88
C VAL A 126 -9.70 5.44 1.75
N ARG A 127 -10.90 5.33 1.17
CA ARG A 127 -11.58 4.04 0.97
C ARG A 127 -10.81 3.11 0.05
N PHE A 128 -10.25 3.63 -1.05
CA PHE A 128 -9.41 2.82 -1.93
C PHE A 128 -8.09 2.43 -1.26
N GLY A 129 -7.49 3.33 -0.46
CA GLY A 129 -6.30 3.01 0.34
C GLY A 129 -6.54 1.84 1.31
N GLU A 130 -7.69 1.81 1.99
CA GLU A 130 -8.09 0.70 2.85
C GLU A 130 -8.26 -0.62 2.10
N ILE A 131 -8.90 -0.59 0.93
CA ILE A 131 -9.07 -1.78 0.08
C ILE A 131 -7.70 -2.30 -0.41
N ILE A 132 -6.81 -1.39 -0.86
CA ILE A 132 -5.46 -1.76 -1.29
C ILE A 132 -4.66 -2.34 -0.14
N ALA A 133 -4.76 -1.75 1.06
CA ALA A 133 -4.09 -2.25 2.26
C ALA A 133 -4.60 -3.64 2.66
N ALA A 134 -5.92 -3.86 2.62
CA ALA A 134 -6.53 -5.15 2.89
C ALA A 134 -6.07 -6.23 1.89
N GLU A 135 -6.01 -5.90 0.60
CA GLU A 135 -5.56 -6.85 -0.42
C GLU A 135 -4.04 -7.13 -0.32
N ARG A 136 -3.24 -6.12 0.04
CA ARG A 136 -1.81 -6.32 0.38
C ARG A 136 -1.67 -7.26 1.58
N ALA A 137 -2.46 -7.07 2.64
CA ALA A 137 -2.44 -7.94 3.81
C ALA A 137 -2.81 -9.40 3.45
N LYS A 138 -3.81 -9.59 2.60
CA LYS A 138 -4.21 -10.91 2.09
C LYS A 138 -3.10 -11.58 1.26
N ARG A 139 -2.37 -10.81 0.44
CA ARG A 139 -1.20 -11.35 -0.29
C ARG A 139 -0.06 -11.70 0.66
N LEU A 140 0.19 -10.88 1.68
CA LEU A 140 1.23 -11.13 2.67
C LEU A 140 0.90 -12.35 3.55
N SER A 141 -0.37 -12.67 3.78
CA SER A 141 -0.76 -13.76 4.68
C SER A 141 -0.33 -15.17 4.21
N THR A 142 -0.09 -15.37 2.92
CA THR A 142 0.38 -16.68 2.41
C THR A 142 1.90 -16.81 2.42
N ILE A 143 2.62 -15.69 2.50
CA ILE A 143 4.09 -15.69 2.37
C ILE A 143 4.75 -16.45 3.51
N ASP A 144 4.24 -16.32 4.73
CA ASP A 144 4.82 -17.02 5.89
C ASP A 144 4.66 -18.55 5.78
N GLU A 145 3.52 -19.02 5.28
CA GLU A 145 3.25 -20.44 5.05
C GLU A 145 4.09 -20.98 3.87
N ASP A 146 4.11 -20.25 2.75
CA ASP A 146 4.92 -20.60 1.58
C ASP A 146 6.42 -20.63 1.94
N ALA A 147 6.91 -19.64 2.71
CA ALA A 147 8.29 -19.57 3.16
C ALA A 147 8.65 -20.68 4.14
N ALA A 148 7.73 -21.12 5.01
CA ALA A 148 7.96 -22.27 5.89
C ALA A 148 8.06 -23.58 5.08
N SER A 149 7.17 -23.77 4.09
CA SER A 149 7.18 -24.96 3.23
C SER A 149 8.45 -25.06 2.39
N GLU A 150 8.95 -23.94 1.87
CA GLU A 150 10.19 -23.91 1.09
C GLU A 150 11.42 -24.11 1.99
N GLN A 151 11.42 -23.55 3.20
CA GLN A 151 12.47 -23.80 4.19
C GLN A 151 12.57 -25.30 4.53
N GLU A 152 11.45 -25.97 4.83
CA GLU A 152 11.44 -27.41 5.09
C GLU A 152 11.95 -28.21 3.89
N ARG A 153 11.56 -27.83 2.66
CA ARG A 153 12.04 -28.48 1.44
C ARG A 153 13.55 -28.34 1.26
N VAL A 154 14.10 -27.16 1.52
CA VAL A 154 15.54 -26.88 1.43
C VAL A 154 16.30 -27.69 2.48
N GLU A 155 15.83 -27.72 3.73
CA GLU A 155 16.48 -28.48 4.82
C GLU A 155 16.52 -30.00 4.54
N MET A 156 15.47 -30.54 3.93
CA MET A 156 15.45 -31.95 3.50
C MET A 156 16.49 -32.23 2.41
N ILE A 157 16.59 -31.35 1.41
CA ILE A 157 17.59 -31.47 0.33
C ILE A 157 19.02 -31.35 0.89
N GLU A 158 19.26 -30.41 1.81
CA GLU A 158 20.56 -30.24 2.46
C GLU A 158 20.96 -31.47 3.28
N ARG A 159 20.01 -32.08 4.00
CA ARG A 159 20.24 -33.32 4.75
C ARG A 159 20.64 -34.47 3.82
N GLU A 160 19.91 -34.69 2.73
CA GLU A 160 20.23 -35.72 1.74
C GLU A 160 21.61 -35.49 1.10
N TYR A 161 21.96 -34.23 0.83
CA TYR A 161 23.27 -33.87 0.29
C TYR A 161 24.40 -34.16 1.29
N MET A 162 24.21 -33.82 2.57
CA MET A 162 25.18 -34.10 3.62
C MET A 162 25.37 -35.61 3.83
N GLU A 163 24.29 -36.40 3.83
CA GLU A 163 24.38 -37.86 3.91
C GLU A 163 25.13 -38.48 2.72
N ARG A 164 24.94 -37.93 1.50
CA ARG A 164 25.70 -38.33 0.32
C ARG A 164 27.19 -38.02 0.50
N LEU A 165 27.51 -36.80 0.93
CA LEU A 165 28.89 -36.36 1.16
C LEU A 165 29.58 -37.20 2.24
N ASP A 166 28.89 -37.51 3.33
CA ASP A 166 29.42 -38.35 4.42
C ASP A 166 29.65 -39.79 3.95
N ARG A 167 28.76 -40.33 3.09
CA ARG A 167 28.95 -41.64 2.46
C ARG A 167 30.16 -41.65 1.53
N GLU A 168 30.37 -40.59 0.75
CA GLU A 168 31.55 -40.44 -0.10
C GLU A 168 32.84 -40.28 0.72
N ARG A 169 32.80 -39.55 1.83
CA ARG A 169 33.95 -39.39 2.75
C ARG A 169 34.27 -40.66 3.54
N ALA A 170 33.25 -41.44 3.89
CA ALA A 170 33.41 -42.73 4.57
C ALA A 170 33.74 -43.87 3.61
N ALA A 171 33.46 -43.73 2.31
CA ALA A 171 33.94 -44.65 1.29
C ALA A 171 35.46 -44.54 1.20
N GLU A 172 36.12 -45.65 1.52
CA GLU A 172 37.58 -45.78 1.45
C GLU A 172 38.06 -45.45 0.03
N THR A 173 38.95 -44.48 -0.10
CA THR A 173 39.57 -44.13 -1.39
C THR A 173 40.19 -45.39 -1.99
N PRO A 174 39.91 -45.74 -3.26
CA PRO A 174 40.58 -46.85 -3.89
C PRO A 174 42.10 -46.64 -3.78
N ASP A 175 42.78 -47.68 -3.30
CA ASP A 175 44.22 -47.75 -3.12
C ASP A 175 44.94 -47.14 -4.34
N VAL A 176 45.66 -46.03 -4.12
CA VAL A 176 46.48 -45.34 -5.13
C VAL A 176 47.76 -46.12 -5.48
N SER A 177 47.86 -47.40 -5.15
CA SER A 177 49.00 -48.26 -5.50
C SER A 177 49.10 -48.66 -6.98
N ALA A 178 48.21 -48.19 -7.86
CA ALA A 178 48.25 -48.49 -9.29
C ALA A 178 48.07 -47.25 -10.19
N LEU A 179 48.85 -46.19 -9.96
CA LEU A 179 49.11 -45.23 -11.04
C LEU A 179 50.24 -45.79 -11.93
N PRO A 180 50.01 -46.02 -13.23
CA PRO A 180 51.09 -46.42 -14.13
C PRO A 180 52.14 -45.31 -14.18
N GLN A 181 53.38 -45.64 -13.78
CA GLN A 181 54.49 -44.70 -13.89
C GLN A 181 54.81 -44.46 -15.37
N PRO A 182 55.10 -43.21 -15.78
CA PRO A 182 55.56 -42.94 -17.13
C PRO A 182 56.88 -43.67 -17.33
N SER A 183 56.95 -44.53 -18.36
CA SER A 183 58.20 -45.15 -18.79
C SER A 183 59.19 -44.05 -19.15
N SER A 184 60.23 -43.88 -18.34
CA SER A 184 61.45 -43.20 -18.76
C SER A 184 62.02 -44.03 -19.91
N SER A 185 61.86 -43.54 -21.13
CA SER A 185 62.66 -44.00 -22.25
C SER A 185 64.12 -43.73 -21.92
N GLU A 186 64.83 -44.81 -21.62
CA GLU A 186 66.27 -44.97 -21.65
C GLU A 186 66.91 -44.03 -22.68
N GLU A 187 67.94 -43.31 -22.24
CA GLU A 187 69.05 -42.88 -23.09
C GLU A 187 69.46 -44.01 -24.04
N ASP A 188 69.36 -43.76 -25.35
CA ASP A 188 70.14 -44.51 -26.34
C ASP A 188 71.18 -43.54 -26.92
N PRO A 189 72.48 -43.75 -26.65
CA PRO A 189 73.55 -42.93 -27.16
C PRO A 189 74.01 -43.47 -28.52
N LEU A 190 74.01 -42.62 -29.55
CA LEU A 190 75.06 -42.45 -30.59
C LEU A 190 74.53 -41.62 -31.78
#